data_AF-A0A858RHA9-F1
#
_entry.id   AF-A0A858RHA9-F1
#
_cell.length_a   1.000
_cell.length_b   1.000
_cell.length_c   1.000
_cell.angle_alpha   90.00
_cell.angle_beta   90.00
_cell.angle_gamma   90.00
#
_symmetry.space_group_name_H-M   'P 1'
#
loop_
_entity.id
_entity.type
_entity.pdbx_description
1 polymer ?
#
loop_
_entity_poly.entity_id
_entity_poly.type
_entity_poly.pdbx_seq_one_letter_code
_entity_poly.pdbx_strand_id
1 'polypeptide(L)'
;MSSPRITVKVFLYRITPQIWRKFSVPASFNFLQLNDAIQDAMGWENKHPHEFRHGSGKNLKDVIGPVGLADQVPVGGEFQDELKVTLTDFIGKKRLPLRLLYRYDFAEDWIHEVVLEKKEDSDLEGPIMIDGARACPPEDFGGVFQYMEALQGQIGWYRGEYDPEAFDIKEVVFGGKKRNPKKRKLR
;
A
#
# COMPACT_ATOMS: atom_id res chain seq x y z
N MET A 1 1.68 -25.08 12.51
CA MET A 1 3.12 -24.77 12.53
C MET A 1 3.19 -23.26 12.46
N SER A 2 3.73 -22.63 13.48
CA SER A 2 3.90 -21.18 13.52
C SER A 2 4.71 -20.72 12.31
N SER A 3 4.20 -19.71 11.61
CA SER A 3 4.87 -19.10 10.45
C SER A 3 5.16 -17.64 10.75
N PRO A 4 6.30 -17.10 10.27
CA PRO A 4 6.63 -15.73 10.54
C PRO A 4 5.65 -14.78 9.83
N ARG A 5 5.29 -13.71 10.54
CA ARG A 5 4.46 -12.60 10.07
C ARG A 5 5.25 -11.30 10.15
N ILE A 6 4.94 -10.38 9.25
CA ILE A 6 5.51 -9.03 9.23
C ILE A 6 4.43 -8.05 9.67
N THR A 7 4.75 -7.25 10.70
CA THR A 7 3.95 -6.07 11.03
C THR A 7 4.30 -4.97 10.02
N VAL A 8 3.29 -4.48 9.32
CA VAL A 8 3.38 -3.44 8.30
C VAL A 8 2.66 -2.20 8.80
N LYS A 9 3.30 -1.04 8.69
CA LYS A 9 2.68 0.26 8.89
C LYS A 9 2.72 1.05 7.59
N VAL A 10 1.59 1.62 7.19
CA VAL A 10 1.42 2.35 5.95
C VAL A 10 0.93 3.74 6.28
N PHE A 11 1.53 4.74 5.66
CA PHE A 11 1.15 6.15 5.82
C PHE A 11 0.93 6.78 4.46
N LEU A 12 -0.15 7.55 4.31
CA LEU A 12 -0.36 8.34 3.10
C LEU A 12 0.46 9.63 3.19
N TYR A 13 1.33 9.85 2.20
CA TYR A 13 2.28 10.96 2.19
C TYR A 13 1.58 12.29 1.89
N ARG A 14 2.15 13.41 2.39
CA ARG A 14 1.69 14.80 2.17
C ARG A 14 0.29 15.17 2.68
N ILE A 15 -0.36 14.31 3.47
CA ILE A 15 -1.64 14.63 4.10
C ILE A 15 -1.45 14.89 5.60
N THR A 16 -2.08 15.94 6.11
CA THR A 16 -2.10 16.28 7.54
C THR A 16 -3.52 16.67 7.95
N PRO A 17 -4.08 16.13 9.05
CA PRO A 17 -3.53 15.08 9.93
C PRO A 17 -3.22 13.74 9.22
N GLN A 18 -2.32 12.93 9.76
CA GLN A 18 -1.83 11.75 9.04
C GLN A 18 -2.90 10.65 8.91
N ILE A 19 -3.06 10.12 7.69
CA ILE A 19 -3.87 8.91 7.42
C ILE A 19 -2.92 7.71 7.43
N TRP A 20 -3.24 6.68 8.22
CA TRP A 20 -2.36 5.53 8.37
C TRP A 20 -3.07 4.24 8.76
N ARG A 21 -2.42 3.12 8.46
CA ARG A 21 -2.87 1.75 8.77
C ARG A 21 -1.71 0.94 9.34
N LYS A 22 -2.00 0.08 10.31
CA LYS A 22 -1.09 -0.93 10.83
C LYS A 22 -1.76 -2.28 10.80
N PHE A 23 -1.14 -3.23 10.14
CA PHE A 23 -1.66 -4.57 9.99
C PHE A 23 -0.50 -5.57 9.99
N SER A 24 -0.79 -6.87 10.13
CA SER A 24 0.20 -7.92 9.94
C SER A 24 -0.15 -8.78 8.74
N VAL A 25 0.86 -9.27 8.05
CA VAL A 25 0.72 -10.22 6.92
C VAL A 25 1.68 -11.39 7.10
N PRO A 26 1.39 -12.57 6.51
CA PRO A 26 2.38 -13.65 6.43
C PRO A 26 3.66 -13.18 5.74
N ALA A 27 4.83 -13.55 6.26
CA ALA A 27 6.10 -13.19 5.63
C ALA A 27 6.33 -13.91 4.29
N SER A 28 5.51 -14.92 3.98
CA SER A 28 5.46 -15.61 2.68
C SER A 28 4.70 -14.82 1.61
N PHE A 29 4.01 -13.73 1.97
CA PHE A 29 3.34 -12.89 0.98
C PHE A 29 4.33 -12.36 -0.04
N ASN A 30 3.94 -12.38 -1.31
CA ASN A 30 4.61 -11.63 -2.36
C ASN A 30 4.12 -10.18 -2.42
N PHE A 31 4.76 -9.35 -3.25
CA PHE A 31 4.43 -7.93 -3.32
C PHE A 31 3.06 -7.65 -3.93
N LEU A 32 2.52 -8.53 -4.78
CA LEU A 32 1.12 -8.43 -5.21
C LEU A 32 0.17 -8.66 -4.03
N GLN A 33 0.44 -9.65 -3.18
CA GLN A 33 -0.37 -9.91 -1.99
C GLN A 33 -0.23 -8.79 -0.95
N LEU A 34 0.95 -8.16 -0.83
CA LEU A 34 1.13 -6.95 -0.03
C LEU A 34 0.33 -5.77 -0.62
N ASN A 35 0.38 -5.53 -1.92
CA ASN A 35 -0.45 -4.52 -2.60
C ASN A 35 -1.93 -4.73 -2.28
N ASP A 36 -2.40 -5.96 -2.44
CA ASP A 36 -3.76 -6.38 -2.16
C ASP A 36 -4.15 -6.13 -0.68
N ALA A 37 -3.24 -6.36 0.27
CA ALA A 37 -3.48 -6.03 1.68
C ALA A 37 -3.51 -4.51 1.94
N ILE A 38 -2.61 -3.73 1.31
CA ILE A 38 -2.62 -2.27 1.43
C ILE A 38 -3.94 -1.70 0.89
N GLN A 39 -4.38 -2.16 -0.28
CA GLN A 39 -5.62 -1.73 -0.92
C GLN A 39 -6.83 -1.99 -0.02
N ASP A 40 -6.94 -3.19 0.58
CA ASP A 40 -8.02 -3.48 1.53
C ASP A 40 -7.94 -2.61 2.78
N ALA A 41 -6.74 -2.44 3.35
CA ALA A 41 -6.56 -1.63 4.56
C ALA A 41 -6.89 -0.15 4.34
N MET A 42 -6.60 0.38 3.14
CA MET A 42 -6.92 1.76 2.74
C MET A 42 -8.36 1.90 2.22
N GLY A 43 -9.09 0.80 1.97
CA GLY A 43 -10.46 0.83 1.48
C GLY A 43 -10.61 1.03 -0.04
N TRP A 44 -9.51 1.01 -0.78
CA TRP A 44 -9.49 1.21 -2.23
C TRP A 44 -9.93 -0.02 -3.03
N GLU A 45 -10.01 0.15 -4.34
CA GLU A 45 -10.59 -0.80 -5.29
C GLU A 45 -9.55 -1.45 -6.21
N ASN A 46 -8.27 -1.06 -6.11
CA ASN A 46 -7.16 -1.63 -6.89
C ASN A 46 -7.43 -1.54 -8.41
N LYS A 47 -7.94 -0.39 -8.85
CA LYS A 47 -8.30 -0.09 -10.25
C LYS A 47 -7.12 0.37 -11.09
N HIS A 48 -6.14 0.99 -10.44
CA HIS A 48 -5.04 1.69 -11.11
C HIS A 48 -3.70 0.97 -10.97
N PRO A 49 -2.69 1.32 -11.79
CA PRO A 49 -1.35 0.80 -11.65
C PRO A 49 -0.73 1.14 -10.29
N HIS A 50 0.14 0.25 -9.83
CA HIS A 50 0.92 0.43 -8.62
C HIS A 50 2.37 -0.02 -8.80
N GLU A 51 3.24 0.49 -7.94
CA GLU A 51 4.61 0.01 -7.81
C GLU A 51 5.14 0.24 -6.40
N PHE A 52 6.13 -0.55 -6.02
CA PHE A 52 6.94 -0.31 -4.83
C PHE A 52 8.32 0.16 -5.24
N ARG A 53 8.82 1.23 -4.60
CA ARG A 53 10.18 1.73 -4.78
C ARG A 53 11.01 1.52 -3.53
N HIS A 54 12.21 0.99 -3.70
CA HIS A 54 13.18 0.81 -2.61
C HIS A 54 14.60 1.14 -3.09
N GLY A 55 15.54 1.12 -2.14
CA GLY A 55 16.94 1.44 -2.40
C GLY A 55 17.63 1.99 -1.15
N SER A 56 18.72 2.74 -1.33
CA SER A 56 19.53 3.27 -0.23
C SER A 56 19.37 4.78 -0.07
N GLY A 57 19.04 5.22 1.14
CA GLY A 57 18.86 6.65 1.46
C GLY A 57 17.75 7.28 0.61
N LYS A 58 18.08 8.33 -0.13
CA LYS A 58 17.13 9.02 -1.03
C LYS A 58 17.03 8.37 -2.42
N ASN A 59 17.88 7.40 -2.72
CA ASN A 59 17.95 6.76 -4.04
C ASN A 59 17.00 5.56 -4.09
N LEU A 60 15.70 5.82 -4.18
CA LEU A 60 14.64 4.80 -4.28
C LEU A 60 14.35 4.48 -5.75
N LYS A 61 15.36 3.91 -6.41
CA LYS A 61 15.36 3.65 -7.87
C LYS A 61 14.96 2.23 -8.24
N ASP A 62 15.05 1.28 -7.31
CA ASP A 62 14.71 -0.12 -7.56
C ASP A 62 13.21 -0.30 -7.43
N VAL A 63 12.62 -1.04 -8.36
CA VAL A 63 11.16 -1.17 -8.52
C VAL A 63 10.75 -2.61 -8.33
N ILE A 64 9.71 -2.83 -7.51
CA ILE A 64 8.97 -4.09 -7.44
C ILE A 64 7.54 -3.80 -7.91
N GLY A 65 7.08 -4.49 -8.96
CA GLY A 65 5.75 -4.22 -9.52
C GLY A 65 5.33 -5.22 -10.61
N PRO A 66 4.19 -4.97 -11.28
CA PRO A 66 3.74 -5.78 -12.40
C PRO A 66 4.76 -5.78 -13.55
N VAL A 67 4.93 -6.91 -14.24
CA VAL A 67 5.92 -7.09 -15.33
C VAL A 67 5.81 -6.03 -16.44
N GLY A 68 4.60 -5.51 -16.70
CA GLY A 68 4.39 -4.44 -17.68
C GLY A 68 5.06 -3.10 -17.34
N LEU A 69 5.59 -2.93 -16.13
CA LEU A 69 6.34 -1.74 -15.71
C LEU A 69 7.86 -1.88 -15.84
N ALA A 70 8.37 -3.02 -16.34
CA ALA A 70 9.81 -3.29 -16.41
C ALA A 70 10.59 -2.22 -17.20
N ASP A 71 10.00 -1.68 -18.26
CA ASP A 71 10.62 -0.63 -19.09
C ASP A 71 10.47 0.80 -18.52
N GLN A 72 9.78 0.95 -17.39
CA GLN A 72 9.52 2.23 -16.73
C GLN A 72 10.41 2.45 -15.49
N VAL A 73 11.36 1.55 -15.25
CA VAL A 73 12.28 1.65 -14.11
C VAL A 73 13.22 2.84 -14.27
N PRO A 74 13.46 3.63 -13.20
CA PRO A 74 14.43 4.72 -13.22
C PRO A 74 15.81 4.28 -13.71
N VAL A 75 16.53 5.18 -14.40
CA VAL A 75 17.88 4.90 -14.91
C VAL A 75 18.79 4.38 -13.80
N GLY A 76 19.38 3.20 -14.04
CA GLY A 76 20.27 2.53 -13.10
C GLY A 76 19.59 1.87 -11.91
N GLY A 77 18.25 1.78 -11.89
CA GLY A 77 17.47 0.96 -10.97
C GLY A 77 17.26 -0.45 -11.51
N GLU A 78 16.91 -1.38 -10.63
CA GLU A 78 16.57 -2.76 -10.99
C GLU A 78 15.07 -3.04 -10.89
N PHE A 79 14.55 -3.79 -11.86
CA PHE A 79 13.17 -4.28 -11.84
C PHE A 79 13.06 -5.66 -11.19
N GLN A 80 12.03 -5.86 -10.38
CA GLN A 80 11.65 -7.15 -9.80
C GLN A 80 10.14 -7.40 -9.98
N ASP A 81 9.80 -8.61 -10.42
CA ASP A 81 8.41 -9.05 -10.59
C ASP A 81 7.76 -9.28 -9.22
N GLU A 82 6.68 -8.54 -8.94
CA GLU A 82 5.95 -8.58 -7.68
C GLU A 82 5.37 -9.97 -7.33
N LEU A 83 5.19 -10.83 -8.32
CA LEU A 83 4.70 -12.20 -8.12
C LEU A 83 5.78 -13.12 -7.56
N LYS A 84 7.06 -12.79 -7.78
CA LYS A 84 8.20 -13.65 -7.50
C LYS A 84 8.95 -13.29 -6.23
N VAL A 85 8.87 -12.05 -5.78
CA VAL A 85 9.56 -11.57 -4.58
C VAL A 85 8.64 -11.69 -3.38
N THR A 86 9.01 -12.48 -2.38
CA THR A 86 8.30 -12.51 -1.09
C THR A 86 8.84 -11.48 -0.11
N LEU A 87 8.08 -11.15 0.94
CA LEU A 87 8.57 -10.32 2.04
C LEU A 87 9.78 -10.97 2.74
N THR A 88 9.80 -12.30 2.82
CA THR A 88 10.94 -13.05 3.35
C THR A 88 12.19 -12.83 2.51
N ASP A 89 12.08 -12.93 1.18
CA ASP A 89 13.20 -12.69 0.26
C ASP A 89 13.69 -11.24 0.33
N PHE A 90 12.74 -10.30 0.32
CA PHE A 90 13.05 -8.87 0.35
C PHE A 90 13.74 -8.44 1.64
N ILE A 91 13.25 -8.91 2.79
CA ILE A 91 13.87 -8.65 4.10
C ILE A 91 15.23 -9.36 4.16
N GLY A 92 15.29 -10.64 3.79
CA GLY A 92 16.51 -11.44 3.84
C GLY A 92 17.20 -11.37 5.20
N LYS A 93 18.46 -10.90 5.20
CA LYS A 93 19.28 -10.70 6.41
C LYS A 93 19.28 -9.26 6.93
N LYS A 94 18.51 -8.36 6.33
CA LYS A 94 18.47 -6.94 6.70
C LYS A 94 17.82 -6.80 8.09
N ARG A 95 18.21 -5.74 8.81
CA ARG A 95 17.57 -5.39 10.09
C ARG A 95 16.29 -4.59 9.82
N LEU A 96 15.25 -4.89 10.59
CA LEU A 96 14.02 -4.10 10.62
C LEU A 96 14.19 -2.92 11.59
N PRO A 97 13.51 -1.78 11.36
CA PRO A 97 12.50 -1.56 10.32
C PRO A 97 13.10 -1.29 8.94
N LEU A 98 12.41 -1.76 7.89
CA LEU A 98 12.69 -1.40 6.49
C LEU A 98 11.60 -0.48 5.94
N ARG A 99 12.00 0.48 5.12
CA ARG A 99 11.10 1.48 4.51
C ARG A 99 11.16 1.38 3.00
N LEU A 100 10.01 1.51 2.38
CA LEU A 100 9.82 1.54 0.94
C LEU A 100 8.65 2.47 0.60
N LEU A 101 8.62 2.99 -0.61
CA LEU A 101 7.48 3.75 -1.10
C LEU A 101 6.55 2.83 -1.86
N TYR A 102 5.24 3.03 -1.71
CA TYR A 102 4.21 2.41 -2.50
C TYR A 102 3.42 3.49 -3.22
N ARG A 103 3.53 3.51 -4.54
CA ARG A 103 2.83 4.45 -5.42
C ARG A 103 1.63 3.74 -6.01
N TYR A 104 0.46 4.34 -5.86
CA TYR A 104 -0.80 3.87 -6.43
C TYR A 104 -1.45 4.98 -7.22
N ASP A 105 -2.08 4.63 -8.35
CA ASP A 105 -2.64 5.57 -9.31
C ASP A 105 -1.60 6.56 -9.84
N PHE A 106 -1.05 6.27 -11.02
CA PHE A 106 0.02 7.09 -11.58
C PHE A 106 -0.48 8.44 -12.11
N ALA A 107 -1.80 8.62 -12.25
CA ALA A 107 -2.40 9.90 -12.63
C ALA A 107 -2.61 10.80 -11.40
N GLU A 108 -3.06 10.24 -10.28
CA GLU A 108 -3.31 10.98 -9.03
C GLU A 108 -2.12 11.02 -8.06
N ASP A 109 -1.13 10.16 -8.29
CA ASP A 109 0.14 10.08 -7.58
C ASP A 109 0.00 9.84 -6.06
N TRP A 110 -0.84 8.87 -5.67
CA TRP A 110 -0.98 8.50 -4.26
C TRP A 110 0.28 7.76 -3.77
N ILE A 111 1.15 8.49 -3.06
CA ILE A 111 2.37 7.94 -2.49
C ILE A 111 2.16 7.56 -1.03
N HIS A 112 2.56 6.34 -0.70
CA HIS A 112 2.58 5.83 0.66
C HIS A 112 3.99 5.55 1.08
N GLU A 113 4.27 5.80 2.35
CA GLU A 113 5.40 5.18 3.01
C GLU A 113 4.94 3.85 3.63
N VAL A 114 5.59 2.76 3.26
CA VAL A 114 5.35 1.43 3.81
C VAL A 114 6.55 1.04 4.64
N VAL A 115 6.30 0.71 5.91
CA VAL A 115 7.29 0.33 6.90
C VAL A 115 7.07 -1.12 7.31
N LEU A 116 8.04 -1.97 7.04
CA LEU A 116 8.11 -3.32 7.59
C LEU A 116 8.73 -3.19 9.00
N GLU A 117 7.92 -3.20 10.05
CA GLU A 117 8.34 -2.80 11.40
C GLU A 117 9.06 -3.92 12.15
N LYS A 118 8.47 -5.12 12.17
CA LYS A 118 8.98 -6.27 12.92
C LYS A 118 8.51 -7.59 12.32
N LYS A 119 9.25 -8.65 12.63
CA LYS A 119 8.96 -10.04 12.25
C LYS A 119 8.69 -10.84 13.52
N GLU A 120 7.55 -11.53 13.57
CA GLU A 120 7.12 -12.32 14.73
C GLU A 120 6.47 -13.62 14.26
N ASP A 121 6.66 -14.68 15.04
CA ASP A 121 6.06 -15.99 14.78
C ASP A 121 4.60 -16.03 15.25
N SER A 122 3.73 -16.63 14.44
CA SER A 122 2.30 -16.75 14.74
C SER A 122 1.65 -17.91 13.98
N ASP A 123 0.59 -18.48 14.55
CA ASP A 123 -0.26 -19.48 13.89
C ASP A 123 -1.43 -18.85 13.10
N LEU A 124 -1.51 -17.52 13.04
CA LEU A 124 -2.58 -16.82 12.34
C LEU A 124 -2.38 -16.85 10.83
N GLU A 125 -3.45 -17.14 10.09
CA GLU A 125 -3.48 -17.13 8.63
C GLU A 125 -3.92 -15.77 8.07
N GLY A 126 -3.51 -15.48 6.82
CA GLY A 126 -3.96 -14.28 6.10
C GLY A 126 -3.54 -12.96 6.75
N PRO A 127 -3.94 -11.80 6.20
CA PRO A 127 -3.69 -10.48 6.78
C PRO A 127 -4.62 -10.17 7.98
N ILE A 128 -4.14 -9.36 8.93
CA ILE A 128 -4.89 -8.98 10.14
C ILE A 128 -4.70 -7.49 10.43
N MET A 129 -5.80 -6.76 10.55
CA MET A 129 -5.81 -5.34 10.91
C MET A 129 -5.46 -5.19 12.39
N ILE A 130 -4.54 -4.29 12.73
CA ILE A 130 -4.07 -4.07 14.10
C ILE A 130 -4.58 -2.72 14.61
N ASP A 131 -4.37 -1.66 13.82
CA ASP A 131 -4.69 -0.29 14.24
C ASP A 131 -4.68 0.67 13.03
N GLY A 132 -5.22 1.87 13.17
CA GLY A 132 -5.20 2.90 12.13
C GLY A 132 -5.96 4.15 12.52
N ALA A 133 -5.88 5.17 11.68
CA ALA A 133 -6.66 6.39 11.89
C ALA A 133 -7.03 7.05 10.58
N ARG A 134 -8.17 7.76 10.61
CA ARG A 134 -8.75 8.58 9.54
C ARG A 134 -9.18 7.79 8.32
N ALA A 135 -10.18 8.30 7.61
CA ALA A 135 -10.60 7.72 6.35
C ALA A 135 -9.54 8.00 5.28
N CYS A 136 -9.32 7.04 4.38
CA CYS A 136 -8.50 7.29 3.20
C CYS A 136 -9.33 8.04 2.15
N PRO A 137 -8.71 8.90 1.33
CA PRO A 137 -9.40 9.52 0.21
C PRO A 137 -10.12 8.44 -0.61
N PRO A 138 -11.37 8.64 -1.02
CA PRO A 138 -12.06 7.76 -1.95
C PRO A 138 -11.22 7.48 -3.21
N GLU A 139 -11.52 6.38 -3.89
CA GLU A 139 -10.96 6.11 -5.23
C GLU A 139 -11.32 7.26 -6.19
N ASP A 140 -10.42 7.59 -7.12
CA ASP A 140 -10.62 8.63 -8.15
C ASP A 140 -10.94 10.03 -7.57
N PHE A 141 -10.31 10.41 -6.45
CA PHE A 141 -10.60 11.67 -5.74
C PHE A 141 -9.92 12.89 -6.39
N GLY A 142 -8.92 12.70 -7.25
CA GLY A 142 -8.16 13.77 -7.88
C GLY A 142 -6.83 14.10 -7.19
N GLY A 143 -6.25 13.12 -6.47
CA GLY A 143 -4.94 13.25 -5.85
C GLY A 143 -4.88 14.12 -4.58
N VAL A 144 -3.68 14.21 -4.00
CA VAL A 144 -3.45 14.83 -2.69
C VAL A 144 -3.90 16.30 -2.66
N PHE A 145 -3.65 17.07 -3.72
CA PHE A 145 -3.97 18.50 -3.75
C PHE A 145 -5.47 18.74 -3.63
N GLN A 146 -6.27 18.09 -4.48
CA GLN A 146 -7.73 18.23 -4.44
C GLN A 146 -8.32 17.69 -3.13
N TYR A 147 -7.76 16.60 -2.59
CA TYR A 147 -8.15 16.12 -1.27
C TYR A 147 -7.94 17.14 -0.16
N MET A 148 -6.78 17.81 -0.15
CA MET A 148 -6.50 18.84 0.85
C MET A 148 -7.40 20.08 0.69
N GLU A 149 -7.69 20.51 -0.54
CA GLU A 149 -8.65 21.60 -0.80
C GLU A 149 -10.06 21.21 -0.34
N ALA A 150 -10.48 19.96 -0.55
CA ALA A 150 -11.78 19.45 -0.09
C ALA A 150 -11.89 19.46 1.43
N LEU A 151 -10.84 19.02 2.15
CA LEU A 151 -10.79 19.08 3.61
C LEU A 151 -10.89 20.51 4.15
N GLN A 152 -10.44 21.49 3.38
CA GLN A 152 -10.51 22.91 3.73
C GLN A 152 -11.81 23.58 3.28
N GLY A 153 -12.74 22.82 2.68
CA GLY A 153 -14.01 23.33 2.16
C GLY A 153 -13.88 24.24 0.94
N GLN A 154 -12.73 24.20 0.24
CA GLN A 154 -12.45 25.04 -0.93
C GLN A 154 -13.07 24.48 -2.21
N ILE A 155 -13.35 23.18 -2.25
CA ILE A 155 -14.07 22.53 -3.35
C ILE A 155 -15.32 21.80 -2.82
N GLY A 156 -16.46 22.04 -3.49
CA GLY A 156 -17.79 21.58 -3.06
C GLY A 156 -18.19 20.18 -3.53
N TRP A 157 -17.24 19.33 -3.93
CA TRP A 157 -17.53 17.98 -4.45
C TRP A 157 -18.11 17.04 -3.39
N TYR A 158 -17.90 17.36 -2.12
CA TYR A 158 -18.26 16.49 -1.02
C TYR A 158 -19.66 16.81 -0.46
N ARG A 159 -20.60 15.87 -0.65
CA ARG A 159 -22.02 15.99 -0.28
C ARG A 159 -22.39 15.43 1.10
N GLY A 160 -21.43 15.29 2.02
CA GLY A 160 -21.70 14.88 3.41
C GLY A 160 -21.71 13.37 3.70
N GLU A 161 -21.26 12.50 2.78
CA GLU A 161 -21.25 11.02 2.94
C GLU A 161 -19.91 10.37 3.42
N TYR A 162 -18.80 11.09 3.40
CA TYR A 162 -17.41 10.74 3.71
C TYR A 162 -16.86 11.55 4.90
N ASP A 163 -16.84 10.98 6.08
CA ASP A 163 -16.17 11.61 7.23
C ASP A 163 -14.65 11.35 7.15
N PRO A 164 -13.80 12.38 6.98
CA PRO A 164 -12.36 12.20 6.87
C PRO A 164 -11.72 11.67 8.17
N GLU A 165 -12.38 11.77 9.31
CA GLU A 165 -11.89 11.22 10.58
C GLU A 165 -12.34 9.77 10.81
N ALA A 166 -13.33 9.28 10.07
CA ALA A 166 -13.90 7.95 10.30
C ALA A 166 -12.90 6.84 10.00
N PHE A 167 -12.68 5.96 10.97
CA PHE A 167 -11.97 4.71 10.79
C PHE A 167 -12.38 3.71 11.88
N ASP A 168 -12.82 2.51 11.48
CA ASP A 168 -13.07 1.38 12.37
C ASP A 168 -12.32 0.16 11.84
N ILE A 169 -11.48 -0.43 12.69
CA ILE A 169 -10.72 -1.65 12.37
C ILE A 169 -11.62 -2.83 11.98
N LYS A 170 -12.86 -2.86 12.50
CA LYS A 170 -13.81 -3.97 12.28
C LYS A 170 -14.40 -3.96 10.88
N GLU A 171 -14.44 -2.80 10.23
CA GLU A 171 -14.95 -2.63 8.87
C GLU A 171 -13.91 -3.02 7.80
N VAL A 172 -12.65 -3.24 8.20
CA VAL A 172 -11.59 -3.66 7.27
C VAL A 172 -11.69 -5.16 7.00
N VAL A 173 -12.09 -5.52 5.78
CA VAL A 173 -12.17 -6.91 5.31
C VAL A 173 -11.12 -7.18 4.24
N PHE A 174 -10.11 -7.96 4.58
CA PHE A 174 -9.12 -8.40 3.61
C PHE A 174 -9.69 -9.47 2.66
N GLY A 175 -9.46 -9.30 1.35
CA GLY A 175 -9.94 -10.21 0.30
C GLY A 175 -11.44 -10.13 0.02
N GLY A 176 -12.16 -9.15 0.59
CA GLY A 176 -13.62 -9.07 0.53
C GLY A 176 -14.20 -8.65 -0.82
N LYS A 177 -13.48 -7.87 -1.63
CA LYS A 177 -13.92 -7.46 -2.98
C LYS A 177 -13.49 -8.51 -4.01
N LYS A 178 -14.40 -9.04 -4.83
CA LYS A 178 -14.05 -9.93 -5.97
C LYS A 178 -13.17 -9.18 -6.97
N ARG A 179 -11.86 -9.36 -6.89
CA ARG A 179 -10.88 -8.75 -7.81
C ARG A 179 -10.85 -9.53 -9.11
N ASN A 180 -11.08 -8.87 -10.25
CA ASN A 180 -11.09 -9.53 -11.56
C ASN A 180 -9.65 -9.66 -12.12
N PRO A 181 -9.06 -10.86 -12.19
CA PRO A 181 -7.67 -11.04 -12.62
C PRO A 181 -7.43 -10.61 -14.08
N LYS A 182 -8.49 -10.57 -14.91
CA LYS A 182 -8.39 -10.31 -16.35
C LYS A 182 -8.07 -8.86 -16.70
N LYS A 183 -8.26 -7.90 -15.79
CA LYS A 183 -7.84 -6.49 -15.98
C LYS A 183 -6.37 -6.24 -15.58
N ARG A 184 -5.72 -7.19 -14.89
CA ARG A 184 -4.31 -7.08 -14.47
C ARG A 184 -3.29 -7.28 -15.60
N LYS A 185 -3.75 -7.66 -16.79
CA LYS A 185 -2.97 -7.58 -18.04
C LYS A 185 -3.24 -6.22 -18.68
N LEU A 186 -2.70 -5.16 -18.10
CA LEU A 186 -2.60 -3.90 -18.81
C LEU A 186 -1.55 -4.08 -19.92
N ARG A 187 -1.91 -3.63 -21.12
CA ARG A 187 -1.17 -3.76 -22.38
C ARG A 187 0.20 -3.12 -22.32
#